data_AF-A0A2G2ZS14-F1
#
_entry.id   AF-A0A2G2ZS14-F1
#
_cell.length_a   1.000
_cell.length_b   1.000
_cell.length_c   1.000
_cell.angle_alpha   90.00
_cell.angle_beta   90.00
_cell.angle_gamma   90.00
#
_symmetry.space_group_name_H-M   'P 1'
#
loop_
_entity.id
_entity.type
_entity.pdbx_description
1 polymer ?
#
loop_
_entity_poly.entity_id
_entity_poly.type
_entity_poly.pdbx_seq_one_letter_code
_entity_poly.pdbx_strand_id
1 'polypeptide(L)'
;MKGENFTSGCISLCSKKEGIIEGYYSGIGCCATAIPKGLKTLNNHTNVSSFNPCGYTFLAESDKFVFNSSNLSNSSFGEKVTEKVPVVLDWAIGNDYACGENSICVDSETGLGGYRCSFNPGYQGNLYVSPGCTDINECENNNPCDGICNVIPGG
;
A
#
# COMPACT_ATOMS: atom_id res chain seq x y z
N MET A 1 -18.32 15.67 2.09
CA MET A 1 -17.31 16.74 1.85
C MET A 1 -16.79 16.58 0.43
N LYS A 2 -16.68 17.66 -0.36
CA LYS A 2 -16.02 17.58 -1.67
C LYS A 2 -14.51 17.53 -1.40
N GLY A 3 -13.83 16.50 -1.90
CA GLY A 3 -12.37 16.42 -1.83
C GLY A 3 -11.76 17.62 -2.55
N GLU A 4 -10.97 18.43 -1.84
CA GLU A 4 -10.14 19.43 -2.47
C GLU A 4 -9.00 18.72 -3.22
N ASN A 5 -8.74 19.15 -4.45
CA ASN A 5 -7.57 18.67 -5.18
C ASN A 5 -6.33 19.19 -4.45
N PHE A 6 -5.58 18.29 -3.84
CA PHE A 6 -4.30 18.61 -3.23
C PHE A 6 -3.17 17.97 -4.04
N THR A 7 -2.02 18.64 -4.05
CA THR A 7 -0.77 18.08 -4.56
C THR A 7 0.20 18.03 -3.41
N SER A 8 0.77 16.85 -3.15
CA SER A 8 1.86 16.68 -2.21
C SER A 8 3.07 16.14 -2.96
N GLY A 9 4.26 16.54 -2.54
CA GLY A 9 5.51 16.13 -3.17
C GLY A 9 6.70 16.51 -2.32
N CYS A 10 7.83 15.91 -2.64
CA CYS A 10 9.12 16.30 -2.11
C CYS A 10 10.04 16.67 -3.27
N ILE A 11 11.03 17.52 -2.99
CA ILE A 11 12.03 17.94 -3.96
C ILE A 11 13.37 17.39 -3.50
N SER A 12 14.12 16.80 -4.44
CA SER A 12 15.52 16.46 -4.22
C SER A 12 16.42 17.31 -5.12
N LEU A 13 17.56 17.73 -4.57
CA LEU A 13 18.60 18.48 -5.26
C LEU A 13 19.91 17.72 -5.10
N CYS A 14 20.71 17.65 -6.17
CA CYS A 14 22.00 16.95 -6.13
C CYS A 14 23.05 17.79 -6.85
N SER A 15 23.96 18.39 -6.08
CA SER A 15 25.09 19.17 -6.64
C SER A 15 26.39 18.38 -6.67
N LYS A 16 26.66 17.59 -5.62
CA LYS A 16 27.88 16.80 -5.44
C LYS A 16 27.57 15.54 -4.64
N LYS A 17 28.28 14.43 -4.92
CA LYS A 17 28.05 13.14 -4.27
C LYS A 17 28.48 13.17 -2.80
N GLU A 18 29.50 13.95 -2.47
CA GLU A 18 30.08 14.06 -1.12
C GLU A 18 29.13 14.71 -0.10
N GLY A 19 28.11 15.43 -0.56
CA GLY A 19 27.08 16.03 0.30
C GLY A 19 25.93 15.07 0.64
N ILE A 20 25.95 13.85 0.12
CA ILE A 20 24.89 12.86 0.35
C ILE A 20 25.11 12.19 1.70
N ILE A 21 24.04 12.17 2.50
CA ILE A 21 24.00 11.43 3.76
C ILE A 21 23.21 10.15 3.50
N GLU A 22 23.89 9.01 3.55
CA GLU A 22 23.26 7.71 3.27
C GLU A 22 22.20 7.36 4.32
N GLY A 23 21.11 6.75 3.87
CA GLY A 23 19.96 6.38 4.70
C GLY A 23 19.03 7.54 5.09
N TYR A 24 19.35 8.78 4.71
CA TYR A 24 18.51 9.95 4.98
C TYR A 24 17.80 10.44 3.73
N TYR A 25 16.57 10.92 3.94
CA TYR A 25 15.71 11.51 2.90
C TYR A 25 15.66 13.03 3.04
N SER A 26 16.83 13.67 3.13
CA SER A 26 16.98 15.10 3.47
C SER A 26 16.61 16.06 2.34
N GLY A 27 16.29 15.55 1.15
CA GLY A 27 16.18 16.35 -0.07
C GLY A 27 17.51 16.52 -0.80
N ILE A 28 18.61 15.93 -0.31
CA ILE A 28 19.88 15.88 -1.04
C ILE A 28 20.00 14.52 -1.72
N GLY A 29 19.87 14.47 -3.04
CA GLY A 29 19.90 13.23 -3.83
C GLY A 29 18.66 12.34 -3.71
N CYS A 30 18.02 12.28 -2.54
CA CYS A 30 16.77 11.56 -2.31
C CYS A 30 15.84 12.35 -1.39
N CYS A 31 14.54 12.24 -1.62
CA CYS A 31 13.51 12.81 -0.77
C CYS A 31 12.38 11.79 -0.62
N ALA A 32 11.65 11.88 0.48
CA ALA A 32 10.46 11.08 0.74
C ALA A 32 9.35 11.97 1.27
N THR A 33 8.11 11.58 1.00
CA THR A 33 6.92 12.20 1.58
C THR A 33 5.95 11.11 1.98
N ALA A 34 5.18 11.34 3.04
CA ALA A 34 4.09 10.46 3.41
C ALA A 34 3.02 10.44 2.30
N ILE A 35 2.37 9.28 2.12
CA ILE A 35 1.21 9.14 1.23
C ILE A 35 0.01 9.78 1.94
N PRO A 36 -0.54 10.88 1.42
CA PRO A 36 -1.72 11.50 2.01
C PRO A 36 -2.95 10.62 1.80
N LYS A 37 -3.89 10.68 2.76
CA LYS A 37 -5.17 9.99 2.64
C LYS A 37 -5.89 10.45 1.37
N GLY A 38 -6.42 9.48 0.62
CA GLY A 38 -7.20 9.79 -0.57
C GLY A 38 -6.39 10.11 -1.83
N LEU A 39 -5.08 9.82 -1.83
CA LEU A 39 -4.27 9.85 -3.04
C LEU A 39 -4.85 8.90 -4.10
N LYS A 40 -5.21 9.45 -5.27
CA LYS A 40 -5.78 8.67 -6.39
C LYS A 40 -4.76 8.35 -7.48
N THR A 41 -3.81 9.24 -7.70
CA THR A 41 -2.83 9.14 -8.79
C THR A 41 -1.44 9.53 -8.29
N LEU A 42 -0.45 8.76 -8.72
CA LEU A 42 0.96 9.12 -8.63
C LEU A 42 1.42 9.58 -10.01
N ASN A 43 1.78 10.86 -10.11
CA ASN A 43 2.40 11.38 -11.31
C ASN A 43 3.89 11.06 -11.27
N ASN A 44 4.41 10.51 -12.37
CA ASN A 44 5.83 10.22 -12.54
C ASN A 44 6.43 11.13 -13.62
N HIS A 45 7.74 11.07 -13.77
CA HIS A 45 8.58 11.75 -14.76
C HIS A 45 8.38 11.28 -16.21
N THR A 46 7.34 10.49 -16.50
CA THR A 46 7.10 9.88 -17.82
C THR A 46 6.97 10.92 -18.93
N ASN A 47 6.38 12.10 -18.64
CA ASN A 47 6.12 13.16 -19.62
C ASN A 47 7.37 13.87 -20.15
N VAL A 48 8.52 13.70 -19.50
CA VAL A 48 9.80 14.33 -19.89
C VAL A 48 10.93 13.32 -20.04
N SER A 49 10.61 12.02 -19.92
CA SER A 49 11.55 10.91 -20.02
C SER A 49 12.34 10.87 -21.33
N SER A 50 11.79 11.44 -22.41
CA SER A 50 12.44 11.53 -23.72
C SER A 50 13.70 12.39 -23.75
N PHE A 51 13.86 13.32 -22.80
CA PHE A 51 15.05 14.19 -22.72
C PHE A 51 15.61 14.34 -21.30
N ASN A 52 14.89 13.89 -20.28
CA ASN A 52 15.36 13.82 -18.90
C ASN A 52 14.98 12.44 -18.33
N PRO A 53 15.86 11.44 -18.42
CA PRO A 53 15.63 10.13 -17.79
C PRO A 53 15.98 10.13 -16.29
N CYS A 54 16.43 11.27 -15.75
CA CYS A 54 17.08 11.34 -14.45
C CYS A 54 16.05 11.57 -13.34
N GLY A 55 15.48 10.48 -12.83
CA GLY A 55 14.66 10.53 -11.62
C GLY A 55 13.79 9.32 -11.47
N TYR A 56 13.74 8.79 -10.25
CA TYR A 56 12.86 7.69 -9.89
C TYR A 56 11.90 8.17 -8.82
N THR A 57 10.62 7.90 -9.02
CA THR A 57 9.58 8.06 -8.00
C THR A 57 8.92 6.71 -7.81
N PHE A 58 8.84 6.24 -6.57
CA PHE A 58 8.30 4.93 -6.24
C PHE A 58 7.70 4.94 -4.84
N LEU A 59 6.88 3.94 -4.57
CA LEU A 59 6.32 3.70 -3.24
C LEU A 59 7.21 2.72 -2.48
N ALA A 60 7.35 2.93 -1.18
CA ALA A 60 8.11 2.05 -0.31
C ALA A 60 7.47 2.04 1.08
N GLU A 61 7.48 0.86 1.71
CA GLU A 61 7.30 0.78 3.16
C GLU A 61 8.47 1.50 3.86
N SER A 62 8.17 2.30 4.89
CA SER A 62 9.08 3.32 5.44
C SER A 62 10.43 2.80 5.93
N ASP A 63 10.51 1.53 6.32
CA ASP A 63 11.71 0.87 6.86
C ASP A 63 12.33 -0.15 5.90
N LYS A 64 11.75 -0.36 4.70
CA LYS A 64 12.20 -1.40 3.75
C LYS A 64 13.06 -0.88 2.61
N PHE A 65 13.24 0.43 2.52
CA PHE A 65 14.18 1.05 1.60
C PHE A 65 15.20 1.87 2.39
N VAL A 66 16.47 1.79 2.01
CA VAL A 66 17.55 2.63 2.56
C VAL A 66 18.29 3.23 1.38
N PHE A 67 18.27 4.56 1.29
CA PHE A 67 18.95 5.25 0.20
C PHE A 67 20.47 5.18 0.34
N ASN A 68 21.16 4.82 -0.75
CA ASN A 68 22.62 4.85 -0.82
C ASN A 68 23.09 5.65 -2.04
N SER A 69 24.23 6.32 -1.93
CA SER A 69 24.79 7.14 -3.00
C SER A 69 25.08 6.36 -4.31
N SER A 70 25.31 5.05 -4.21
CA SER A 70 25.46 4.15 -5.37
C SER A 70 24.18 3.94 -6.17
N ASN A 71 23.01 4.22 -5.58
CA ASN A 71 21.72 4.11 -6.26
C ASN A 71 21.60 5.14 -7.39
N LEU A 72 22.22 6.33 -7.25
CA LEU A 72 22.17 7.39 -8.25
C LEU A 72 22.86 7.02 -9.57
N SER A 73 23.88 6.17 -9.52
CA SER A 73 24.64 5.73 -10.69
C SER A 73 24.23 4.33 -11.19
N ASN A 74 23.21 3.72 -10.58
CA ASN A 74 22.80 2.36 -10.92
C ASN A 74 21.73 2.36 -12.01
N SER A 75 22.10 1.97 -13.23
CA SER A 75 21.18 1.85 -14.37
C SER A 75 20.04 0.84 -14.13
N SER A 76 20.27 -0.18 -13.28
CA SER A 76 19.26 -1.20 -12.89
C SER A 76 18.45 -0.82 -11.65
N PHE A 77 18.53 0.44 -11.18
CA PHE A 77 17.90 0.85 -9.93
C PHE A 77 16.38 0.62 -9.94
N GLY A 78 15.69 0.99 -11.02
CA GLY A 78 14.24 0.81 -11.14
C GLY A 78 13.79 -0.64 -11.01
N GLU A 79 14.51 -1.57 -11.66
CA GLU A 79 14.23 -3.01 -11.58
C GLU A 79 14.44 -3.53 -10.15
N LYS A 80 15.57 -3.17 -9.53
CA LYS A 80 15.87 -3.58 -8.14
C LYS A 80 14.84 -3.08 -7.14
N VAL A 81 14.35 -1.84 -7.30
CA VAL A 81 13.32 -1.29 -6.43
C VAL A 81 12.02 -2.06 -6.59
N THR A 82 11.61 -2.31 -7.84
CA THR A 82 10.36 -3.05 -8.15
C THR A 82 10.39 -4.46 -7.59
N GLU A 83 11.53 -5.13 -7.61
CA GLU A 83 11.70 -6.51 -7.11
C GLU A 83 11.82 -6.58 -5.58
N LYS A 84 12.52 -5.62 -4.95
CA LYS A 84 12.99 -5.77 -3.56
C LYS A 84 12.32 -4.87 -2.54
N VAL A 85 11.62 -3.83 -2.98
CA VAL A 85 10.98 -2.87 -2.06
C VAL A 85 9.50 -3.22 -1.97
N PRO A 86 9.06 -3.83 -0.85
CA PRO A 86 7.66 -4.16 -0.65
C PRO A 86 6.83 -2.88 -0.44
N VAL A 87 5.55 -2.99 -0.78
CA VAL A 87 4.57 -1.93 -0.63
C VAL A 87 3.32 -2.51 0.02
N VAL A 88 2.91 -1.92 1.13
CA VAL A 88 1.64 -2.22 1.80
C VAL A 88 0.83 -0.93 1.81
N LEU A 89 -0.40 -0.98 1.29
CA LEU A 89 -1.27 0.18 1.18
C LEU A 89 -2.60 -0.10 1.87
N ASP A 90 -3.05 0.90 2.63
CA ASP A 90 -4.45 1.02 2.98
C ASP A 90 -5.19 1.69 1.82
N TRP A 91 -6.17 0.98 1.27
CA TRP A 91 -6.91 1.42 0.10
C TRP A 91 -8.41 1.24 0.29
N ALA A 92 -9.19 1.92 -0.55
CA ALA A 92 -10.65 1.79 -0.59
C ALA A 92 -11.07 1.51 -2.03
N ILE A 93 -12.05 0.61 -2.18
CA ILE A 93 -12.76 0.35 -3.42
C ILE A 93 -13.61 1.57 -3.73
N GLY A 94 -13.61 2.02 -4.99
CA GLY A 94 -14.44 3.13 -5.45
C GLY A 94 -15.92 2.75 -5.58
N ASN A 95 -16.43 2.79 -6.81
CA ASN A 95 -17.86 2.56 -7.10
C ASN A 95 -18.19 1.14 -7.59
N ASP A 96 -17.22 0.24 -7.63
CA ASP A 96 -17.43 -1.13 -8.11
C ASP A 96 -17.78 -2.06 -6.96
N TYR A 97 -18.79 -2.93 -7.13
CA TYR A 97 -19.12 -3.98 -6.17
C TYR A 97 -18.07 -5.10 -6.23
N ALA A 98 -17.02 -4.97 -5.41
CA ALA A 98 -15.91 -5.92 -5.39
C ALA A 98 -15.87 -6.85 -4.16
N CYS A 99 -16.77 -6.70 -3.18
CA CYS A 99 -16.81 -7.62 -2.04
C CYS A 99 -17.43 -8.95 -2.44
N GLY A 100 -16.75 -10.04 -2.08
CA GLY A 100 -17.19 -11.40 -2.34
C GLY A 100 -18.27 -11.88 -1.35
N GLU A 101 -18.64 -13.16 -1.46
CA GLU A 101 -19.58 -13.79 -0.53
C GLU A 101 -19.06 -13.77 0.91
N ASN A 102 -20.00 -13.79 1.87
CA ASN A 102 -19.73 -13.77 3.31
C ASN A 102 -18.90 -12.57 3.79
N SER A 103 -19.06 -11.43 3.11
CA SER A 103 -18.40 -10.18 3.46
C SER A 103 -19.34 -8.98 3.35
N ILE A 104 -18.99 -7.91 4.06
CA ILE A 104 -19.74 -6.64 4.11
C ILE A 104 -18.88 -5.49 3.60
N CYS A 105 -19.55 -4.49 3.04
CA CYS A 105 -18.93 -3.22 2.68
C CYS A 105 -18.90 -2.30 3.91
N VAL A 106 -17.72 -1.79 4.25
CA VAL A 106 -17.52 -0.80 5.31
C VAL A 106 -17.03 0.49 4.68
N ASP A 107 -17.80 1.56 4.83
CA ASP A 107 -17.50 2.85 4.23
C ASP A 107 -16.11 3.38 4.61
N SER A 108 -15.45 4.02 3.65
CA SER A 108 -14.13 4.60 3.82
C SER A 108 -14.20 5.90 4.65
N GLU A 109 -13.36 5.99 5.67
CA GLU A 109 -13.21 7.19 6.50
C GLU A 109 -12.44 8.33 5.80
N THR A 110 -12.01 8.15 4.55
CA THR A 110 -11.24 9.17 3.82
C THR A 110 -12.05 10.41 3.46
N GLY A 111 -13.38 10.35 3.56
CA GLY A 111 -14.29 11.43 3.16
C GLY A 111 -14.40 11.65 1.64
N LEU A 112 -13.68 10.87 0.84
CA LEU A 112 -13.71 10.88 -0.62
C LEU A 112 -14.68 9.85 -1.22
N GLY A 113 -15.39 9.12 -0.37
CA GLY A 113 -16.23 7.99 -0.76
C GLY A 113 -15.42 6.70 -0.92
N GLY A 114 -16.11 5.66 -1.36
CA GLY A 114 -15.58 4.30 -1.43
C GLY A 114 -15.70 3.54 -0.11
N TYR A 115 -15.33 2.27 -0.14
CA TYR A 115 -15.49 1.34 0.99
C TYR A 115 -14.39 0.27 0.99
N ARG A 116 -14.25 -0.47 2.09
CA ARG A 116 -13.42 -1.69 2.17
C ARG A 116 -14.30 -2.89 2.47
N CYS A 117 -13.84 -4.08 2.11
CA CYS A 117 -14.53 -5.30 2.49
C CYS A 117 -14.12 -5.69 3.91
N SER A 118 -15.06 -6.23 4.67
CA SER A 118 -14.82 -6.86 5.97
C SER A 118 -15.57 -8.18 6.06
N PHE A 119 -15.04 -9.13 6.83
CA PHE A 119 -15.65 -10.45 6.97
C PHE A 119 -17.00 -10.34 7.69
N ASN A 120 -17.95 -11.20 7.30
CA ASN A 120 -19.08 -11.48 8.18
C ASN A 120 -18.56 -12.11 9.49
N PRO A 121 -19.30 -11.96 10.61
CA PRO A 121 -19.05 -12.74 11.81
C PRO A 121 -18.95 -14.24 11.48
N GLY A 122 -17.97 -14.93 12.07
CA GLY A 122 -17.72 -16.35 11.79
C GLY A 122 -16.87 -16.64 10.54
N TYR A 123 -16.34 -15.61 9.86
CA TYR A 123 -15.49 -15.79 8.67
C TYR A 123 -14.11 -15.13 8.81
N GLN A 124 -13.11 -15.71 8.14
CA GLN A 124 -11.73 -15.24 8.10
C GLN A 124 -11.08 -15.44 6.72
N GLY A 125 -9.84 -14.96 6.55
CA GLY A 125 -9.03 -15.18 5.34
C GLY A 125 -8.48 -13.88 4.76
N ASN A 126 -8.50 -13.75 3.44
CA ASN A 126 -8.17 -12.52 2.71
C ASN A 126 -9.21 -12.25 1.62
N LEU A 127 -10.07 -11.25 1.85
CA LEU A 127 -11.22 -10.90 0.98
C LEU A 127 -10.85 -10.51 -0.46
N TYR A 128 -9.57 -10.30 -0.75
CA TYR A 128 -9.09 -9.80 -2.04
C TYR A 128 -8.43 -10.87 -2.92
N VAL A 129 -8.38 -12.13 -2.47
CA VAL A 129 -7.88 -13.27 -3.25
C VAL A 129 -8.93 -14.36 -3.29
N SER A 130 -9.08 -15.11 -4.38
CA SER A 130 -10.01 -16.24 -4.40
C SER A 130 -9.38 -17.47 -3.74
N PRO A 131 -10.09 -18.23 -2.86
CA PRO A 131 -11.51 -18.11 -2.48
C PRO A 131 -11.78 -17.07 -1.37
N GLY A 132 -10.74 -16.66 -0.65
CA GLY A 132 -10.66 -15.41 0.13
C GLY A 132 -11.40 -15.33 1.43
N CYS A 133 -12.62 -15.84 1.48
CA CYS A 133 -13.47 -15.86 2.66
C CYS A 133 -13.76 -17.31 3.03
N THR A 134 -13.30 -17.71 4.21
CA THR A 134 -13.45 -19.07 4.72
C THR A 134 -14.08 -19.05 6.09
N ASP A 135 -14.97 -20.01 6.33
CA ASP A 135 -15.61 -20.23 7.62
C ASP A 135 -14.56 -20.45 8.72
N ILE A 136 -14.79 -19.86 9.89
CA ILE A 136 -13.97 -20.10 11.07
C ILE A 136 -14.37 -21.45 11.65
N ASN A 137 -13.39 -22.18 12.17
CA ASN A 137 -13.64 -23.39 12.95
C ASN A 137 -13.56 -23.04 14.44
N GLU A 138 -14.70 -22.68 15.04
CA GLU A 138 -14.77 -22.30 16.46
C GLU A 138 -14.40 -23.46 17.39
N CYS A 139 -14.55 -24.70 16.92
CA CYS A 139 -14.25 -25.90 17.70
C CYS A 139 -12.74 -26.10 17.94
N GLU A 140 -11.88 -25.58 17.06
CA GLU A 140 -10.42 -25.66 17.25
C GLU A 140 -9.91 -24.72 18.35
N ASN A 141 -10.62 -23.62 18.62
CA ASN A 141 -10.29 -22.67 19.68
C ASN A 141 -10.91 -23.08 21.02
N ASN A 142 -10.33 -24.12 21.61
CA ASN A 142 -10.55 -24.53 23.01
C ASN A 142 -11.96 -25.05 23.32
N ASN A 143 -12.63 -25.66 22.33
CA ASN A 143 -13.97 -26.25 22.37
C ASN A 143 -14.96 -25.48 23.29
N PRO A 144 -15.77 -24.56 22.75
CA PRO A 144 -16.63 -23.69 23.56
C PRO A 144 -17.77 -24.44 24.28
N CYS A 145 -17.93 -25.76 24.09
CA CYS A 145 -18.97 -26.54 24.74
C CYS A 145 -18.44 -27.77 25.49
N ASP A 146 -19.13 -28.14 26.56
CA ASP A 146 -18.94 -29.40 27.25
C ASP A 146 -19.62 -30.54 26.44
N GLY A 147 -19.03 -30.88 25.29
CA GLY A 147 -19.58 -31.90 24.39
C GLY A 147 -18.91 -32.00 23.02
N ILE A 148 -19.58 -32.69 22.09
CA ILE A 148 -19.16 -32.74 20.67
C ILE A 148 -19.50 -31.40 20.03
N CYS A 149 -18.48 -30.69 19.57
CA CYS A 149 -18.60 -29.47 18.81
C CYS A 149 -18.73 -29.79 17.31
N ASN A 150 -19.65 -29.09 16.63
CA ASN A 150 -19.83 -29.16 15.18
C ASN A 150 -19.64 -27.77 14.59
N VAL A 151 -18.93 -27.66 13.47
CA VAL A 151 -18.73 -26.39 12.76
C VAL A 151 -19.96 -26.07 11.93
N ILE A 152 -20.46 -24.85 12.03
CA ILE A 152 -21.64 -24.36 11.31
C ILE A 152 -21.22 -23.12 10.50
N PRO A 153 -21.62 -22.99 9.22
CA PRO A 153 -21.29 -21.81 8.43
C PRO A 153 -21.72 -20.50 9.11
N GLY A 154 -20.75 -19.63 9.41
CA GLY A 154 -20.95 -18.34 10.09
C GLY A 154 -20.95 -18.40 11.62
N GLY A 155 -20.65 -19.57 12.20
CA GLY A 155 -20.60 -19.83 13.64
C GLY A 155 -21.83 -20.53 14.21
#